data_AF-A0A535YI32-F1
#
_entry.id   AF-A0A535YI32-F1
#
_cell.length_a   1.000
_cell.length_b   1.000
_cell.length_c   1.000
_cell.angle_alpha   90.00
_cell.angle_beta   90.00
_cell.angle_gamma   90.00
#
_symmetry.space_group_name_H-M   'P 1'
#
loop_
_entity.id
_entity.type
_entity.pdbx_description
1 polymer ?
#
loop_
_entity_poly.entity_id
_entity_poly.type
_entity_poly.pdbx_seq_one_letter_code
_entity_poly.pdbx_strand_id
1 'polypeptide(L)'
;MLRCPGSRRILARPDGAPTARRARSRPRRLHRGLLQTIPGVKPIAAAAILAEIGTDVSRFPSAGHLASWAGLCPSNKESAGKRMKAPMNHGNVWLRGMMGEVAWASIRTRATYFRAQFRRLSRRRGPKKAAVAVAHTLLIVIYHVLRAGEPHTELGGDYFNTLSQRASGTPSRSPLRTAGLQGLAHPPLAA
;
A
#
# COMPACT_ATOMS: atom_id res chain seq x y z
N MET A 1 -50.82 -1.41 12.58
CA MET A 1 -50.92 -2.19 11.33
C MET A 1 -49.91 -1.67 10.30
N LEU A 2 -49.42 -2.56 9.43
CA LEU A 2 -48.44 -2.40 8.31
C LEU A 2 -46.94 -2.34 8.69
N ARG A 3 -46.23 -3.49 8.65
CA ARG A 3 -45.38 -4.08 7.55
C ARG A 3 -43.95 -3.51 7.57
N CYS A 4 -42.83 -4.22 7.36
CA CYS A 4 -42.39 -5.62 7.28
C CYS A 4 -40.82 -5.57 7.10
N PRO A 5 -40.07 -6.70 7.03
CA PRO A 5 -38.68 -6.87 7.50
C PRO A 5 -37.57 -6.61 6.44
N GLY A 6 -36.30 -6.54 6.86
CA GLY A 6 -35.19 -6.17 5.97
C GLY A 6 -33.81 -6.78 6.30
N SER A 7 -33.72 -8.09 6.49
CA SER A 7 -32.52 -8.87 6.19
C SER A 7 -32.20 -8.70 4.69
N ARG A 8 -31.20 -7.88 4.35
CA ARG A 8 -30.72 -7.78 2.96
C ARG A 8 -29.92 -9.03 2.60
N ARG A 9 -30.69 -10.04 2.23
CA ARG A 9 -30.35 -11.13 1.31
C ARG A 9 -29.70 -10.51 0.06
N ILE A 10 -28.39 -10.74 -0.08
CA ILE A 10 -27.65 -10.50 -1.32
C ILE A 10 -28.11 -11.58 -2.31
N LEU A 11 -29.16 -11.30 -3.08
CA LEU A 11 -29.39 -11.91 -4.38
C LEU A 11 -28.76 -10.95 -5.40
N ALA A 12 -27.60 -11.31 -5.93
CA ALA A 12 -27.50 -11.97 -7.23
C ALA A 12 -28.14 -11.12 -8.34
N ARG A 13 -27.28 -10.37 -9.05
CA ARG A 13 -27.58 -9.99 -10.43
C ARG A 13 -26.75 -10.93 -11.32
N PRO A 14 -27.39 -11.75 -12.17
CA PRO A 14 -26.68 -12.52 -13.18
C PRO A 14 -26.34 -11.56 -14.32
N ASP A 15 -25.11 -11.57 -14.83
CA ASP A 15 -24.79 -11.24 -16.22
C ASP A 15 -23.32 -11.60 -16.50
N GLY A 16 -23.15 -12.58 -17.39
CA GLY A 16 -21.95 -12.71 -18.22
C GLY A 16 -20.74 -13.39 -17.59
N ALA A 17 -20.77 -14.72 -17.52
CA ALA A 17 -19.52 -15.48 -17.54
C ALA A 17 -18.73 -15.15 -18.83
N PRO A 18 -17.41 -15.01 -18.74
CA PRO A 18 -16.54 -15.79 -19.59
C PRO A 18 -16.15 -17.03 -18.79
N THR A 19 -16.85 -18.10 -19.15
CA THR A 19 -16.39 -19.48 -19.12
C THR A 19 -14.86 -19.61 -19.16
N ALA A 20 -14.36 -20.51 -18.32
CA ALA A 20 -13.11 -21.24 -18.53
C ALA A 20 -11.87 -20.40 -18.89
N ARG A 21 -11.39 -19.56 -17.97
CA ARG A 21 -9.95 -19.38 -17.84
C ARG A 21 -9.47 -20.34 -16.77
N ARG A 22 -9.09 -21.56 -17.16
CA ARG A 22 -8.11 -22.36 -16.42
C ARG A 22 -7.08 -21.36 -15.90
N ALA A 23 -7.05 -21.18 -14.58
CA ALA A 23 -6.04 -20.35 -13.96
C ALA A 23 -4.72 -20.82 -14.54
N ARG A 24 -4.08 -20.00 -15.39
CA ARG A 24 -2.64 -20.07 -15.53
C ARG A 24 -2.16 -19.67 -14.16
N SER A 25 -2.15 -20.61 -13.23
CA SER A 25 -1.67 -20.46 -11.87
C SER A 25 -0.19 -20.19 -12.05
N ARG A 26 0.14 -18.91 -12.25
CA ARG A 26 1.53 -18.47 -12.32
C ARG A 26 2.21 -19.09 -11.11
N PRO A 27 3.31 -19.82 -11.29
CA PRO A 27 3.89 -20.60 -10.21
C PRO A 27 4.09 -19.70 -9.00
N ARG A 28 3.78 -20.21 -7.80
CA ARG A 28 3.89 -19.46 -6.53
C ARG A 28 5.25 -18.76 -6.39
N ARG A 29 6.31 -19.33 -6.99
CA ARG A 29 7.65 -18.73 -7.07
C ARG A 29 7.68 -17.36 -7.73
N LEU A 30 6.96 -17.15 -8.84
CA LEU A 30 6.92 -15.86 -9.54
C LEU A 30 6.24 -14.77 -8.70
N HIS A 31 5.08 -15.09 -8.10
CA HIS A 31 4.39 -14.16 -7.20
C HIS A 31 5.25 -13.80 -5.98
N ARG A 32 6.01 -14.76 -5.44
CA ARG A 32 6.93 -14.50 -4.33
C ARG A 32 8.04 -13.53 -4.73
N GLY A 33 8.55 -13.62 -5.95
CA GLY A 33 9.53 -12.67 -6.50
C GLY A 33 8.95 -11.26 -6.64
N LEU A 34 7.73 -11.15 -7.17
CA LEU A 34 7.03 -9.87 -7.28
C LEU A 34 6.80 -9.21 -5.91
N LEU A 35 6.37 -9.98 -4.90
CA LEU A 35 6.15 -9.42 -3.56
C LEU A 35 7.44 -8.93 -2.89
N GLN A 36 8.58 -9.57 -3.17
CA GLN A 36 9.88 -9.16 -2.62
C GLN A 36 10.40 -7.83 -3.20
N THR A 37 9.80 -7.33 -4.28
CA THR A 37 10.12 -5.97 -4.80
C THR A 37 9.63 -4.88 -3.85
N ILE A 38 8.68 -5.19 -2.97
CA ILE A 38 8.16 -4.26 -1.97
C ILE A 38 9.17 -4.18 -0.81
N PRO A 39 9.64 -2.98 -0.42
CA PRO A 39 10.59 -2.81 0.66
C PRO A 39 9.99 -3.31 1.97
N GLY A 40 10.75 -4.12 2.70
CA GLY A 40 10.33 -4.74 3.96
C GLY A 40 9.67 -6.11 3.81
N VAL A 41 9.32 -6.54 2.59
CA VAL A 41 8.79 -7.89 2.33
C VAL A 41 9.94 -8.87 2.10
N LYS A 42 10.24 -9.69 3.12
CA LYS A 42 11.25 -10.76 3.05
C LYS A 42 10.67 -12.07 2.48
N PRO A 43 11.51 -13.04 2.05
CA PRO A 43 11.03 -14.29 1.46
C PRO A 43 10.03 -15.05 2.33
N ILE A 44 10.23 -15.09 3.66
CA ILE A 44 9.32 -15.78 4.59
C ILE A 44 7.97 -15.05 4.66
N ALA A 45 8.00 -13.73 4.84
CA ALA A 45 6.80 -12.91 4.86
C ALA A 45 6.02 -13.02 3.53
N ALA A 46 6.71 -12.99 2.38
CA ALA A 46 6.10 -13.18 1.07
C ALA A 46 5.42 -14.54 0.94
N ALA A 47 6.06 -15.62 1.41
CA ALA A 47 5.49 -16.96 1.37
C ALA A 47 4.25 -17.08 2.26
N ALA A 48 4.29 -16.50 3.46
CA ALA A 48 3.18 -16.55 4.40
C ALA A 48 2.00 -15.68 3.92
N ILE A 49 2.25 -14.49 3.38
CA ILE A 49 1.22 -13.66 2.74
C ILE A 49 0.54 -14.43 1.59
N LEU A 50 1.32 -15.12 0.76
CA LEU A 50 0.77 -15.96 -0.32
C LEU A 50 0.02 -17.19 0.19
N ALA A 51 0.39 -17.73 1.35
CA ALA A 51 -0.33 -18.84 1.98
C ALA A 51 -1.71 -18.38 2.49
N GLU A 52 -1.79 -17.19 3.10
CA GLU A 52 -3.04 -16.64 3.65
C GLU A 52 -3.99 -16.11 2.56
N ILE A 53 -3.47 -15.35 1.58
CA ILE A 53 -4.28 -14.71 0.54
C ILE A 53 -4.53 -15.65 -0.65
N GLY A 54 -3.56 -16.52 -0.95
CA GLY A 54 -3.50 -17.29 -2.18
C GLY A 54 -2.89 -16.51 -3.35
N THR A 55 -2.66 -17.20 -4.46
CA THR A 55 -2.16 -16.60 -5.71
C THR A 55 -3.25 -15.87 -6.48
N ASP A 56 -4.52 -16.17 -6.20
CA ASP A 56 -5.65 -15.55 -6.84
C ASP A 56 -6.36 -14.58 -5.88
N VAL A 57 -6.17 -13.28 -6.18
CA VAL A 57 -6.79 -12.17 -5.46
C VAL A 57 -8.14 -11.75 -6.04
N SER A 58 -8.59 -12.37 -7.15
CA SER A 58 -9.87 -12.04 -7.80
C SER A 58 -11.09 -12.31 -6.91
N ARG A 59 -10.95 -13.15 -5.88
CA ARG A 59 -11.97 -13.37 -4.85
C ARG A 59 -12.34 -12.09 -4.08
N PHE A 60 -11.46 -11.09 -4.07
CA PHE A 60 -11.70 -9.80 -3.44
C PHE A 60 -12.04 -8.78 -4.51
N PRO A 61 -13.24 -8.16 -4.49
CA PRO A 61 -13.63 -7.17 -5.49
C PRO A 61 -12.75 -5.91 -5.49
N SER A 62 -12.21 -5.53 -4.34
CA SER A 62 -11.32 -4.37 -4.20
C SER A 62 -10.27 -4.56 -3.12
N ALA A 63 -9.20 -3.76 -3.17
CA ALA A 63 -8.15 -3.75 -2.15
C ALA A 63 -8.70 -3.44 -0.74
N GLY A 64 -9.77 -2.65 -0.64
CA GLY A 64 -10.46 -2.37 0.61
C GLY A 64 -11.14 -3.60 1.21
N HIS A 65 -11.68 -4.50 0.38
CA HIS A 65 -12.23 -5.77 0.86
C HIS A 65 -11.14 -6.67 1.45
N LEU A 66 -9.97 -6.75 0.79
CA LEU A 66 -8.81 -7.46 1.34
C LEU A 66 -8.35 -6.86 2.68
N ALA A 67 -8.26 -5.53 2.76
CA ALA A 67 -7.83 -4.85 3.99
C ALA A 67 -8.83 -4.99 5.15
N SER A 68 -10.13 -4.99 4.84
CA SER A 68 -11.18 -5.27 5.82
C SER A 68 -11.12 -6.72 6.30
N TRP A 69 -10.94 -7.68 5.38
CA TRP A 69 -10.79 -9.10 5.70
C TRP A 69 -9.54 -9.39 6.56
N ALA A 70 -8.42 -8.71 6.28
CA ALA A 70 -7.20 -8.79 7.07
C ALA A 70 -7.29 -8.07 8.43
N GLY A 71 -8.38 -7.33 8.71
CA GLY A 71 -8.54 -6.59 9.96
C GLY A 71 -7.60 -5.38 10.11
N LEU A 72 -7.09 -4.82 9.01
CA LEU A 72 -6.25 -3.61 9.00
C LEU A 72 -7.06 -2.31 8.81
N CYS A 73 -8.37 -2.42 8.70
CA CYS A 73 -9.30 -1.30 8.58
C CYS A 73 -9.86 -0.92 9.97
N PRO A 74 -10.01 0.39 10.30
CA PRO A 74 -10.74 0.81 11.49
C PRO A 74 -12.20 0.35 11.41
N SER A 75 -12.76 -0.09 12.53
CA SER A 75 -14.16 -0.48 12.58
C SER A 75 -15.08 0.73 12.45
N ASN A 76 -16.20 0.55 11.73
CA ASN A 76 -17.24 1.55 11.61
C ASN A 76 -18.40 1.19 12.53
N LYS A 77 -18.40 1.72 13.76
CA LYS A 77 -19.54 1.62 14.67
C LYS A 77 -20.30 2.93 14.66
N GLU A 78 -21.56 2.85 14.25
CA GLU A 78 -22.48 3.98 14.19
C GLU A 78 -23.82 3.56 14.79
N SER A 79 -24.39 4.42 15.63
CA SER A 79 -25.72 4.23 16.20
C SER A 79 -26.46 5.56 16.18
N ALA A 80 -27.72 5.55 15.76
CA ALA A 80 -28.55 6.76 15.70
C ALA A 80 -27.84 7.96 15.03
N GLY A 81 -27.13 7.71 13.91
CA GLY A 81 -26.40 8.74 13.15
C GLY A 81 -25.12 9.28 13.80
N LYS A 82 -24.70 8.75 14.96
CA LYS A 82 -23.48 9.16 15.65
C LYS A 82 -22.39 8.11 15.50
N ARG A 83 -21.21 8.53 15.04
CA ARG A 83 -20.02 7.68 14.95
C ARG A 83 -19.43 7.45 16.34
N MET A 84 -19.38 6.19 16.74
CA MET A 84 -18.80 5.76 18.00
C MET A 84 -17.31 5.46 17.86
N LYS A 85 -16.59 5.52 18.99
CA LYS A 85 -15.24 4.97 19.08
C LYS A 85 -15.33 3.45 18.91
N ALA A 86 -14.59 2.92 17.95
CA ALA A 86 -14.57 1.50 17.67
C ALA A 86 -13.13 0.97 17.69
N PRO A 87 -12.91 -0.26 18.20
CA PRO A 87 -11.64 -0.93 18.05
C PRO A 87 -11.39 -1.27 16.57
N MET A 88 -10.23 -1.83 16.26
CA MET A 88 -9.96 -2.35 14.92
C MET A 88 -10.88 -3.55 14.62
N ASN A 89 -11.20 -3.78 13.34
CA ASN A 89 -12.01 -4.94 12.96
C ASN A 89 -11.34 -6.26 13.33
N HIS A 90 -12.16 -7.26 13.67
CA HIS A 90 -11.71 -8.64 13.72
C HIS A 90 -11.39 -9.11 12.30
N GLY A 91 -10.26 -9.77 12.13
CA GLY A 91 -9.79 -10.26 10.84
C GLY A 91 -8.72 -11.31 11.05
N ASN A 92 -8.03 -11.69 9.98
CA ASN A 92 -6.98 -12.70 10.05
C ASN A 92 -5.82 -12.23 10.95
N VAL A 93 -5.69 -12.84 12.14
CA VAL A 93 -4.70 -12.45 13.17
C VAL A 93 -3.27 -12.68 12.69
N TRP A 94 -3.02 -13.77 11.96
CA TRP A 94 -1.71 -14.11 11.41
C TRP A 94 -1.27 -13.11 10.36
N LEU A 95 -2.13 -12.85 9.37
CA LEU A 95 -1.86 -11.86 8.33
C LEU A 95 -1.64 -10.47 8.94
N ARG A 96 -2.47 -10.08 9.92
CA ARG A 96 -2.35 -8.80 10.62
C ARG A 96 -1.03 -8.65 11.35
N GLY A 97 -0.60 -9.67 12.10
CA GLY A 97 0.68 -9.68 12.80
C GLY A 97 1.84 -9.55 11.83
N MET A 98 1.84 -10.35 10.77
CA MET A 98 2.87 -10.31 9.72
C MET A 98 2.95 -8.96 9.02
N MET A 99 1.81 -8.36 8.67
CA MET A 99 1.78 -7.03 8.05
C MET A 99 2.31 -5.94 8.98
N GLY A 100 2.15 -6.10 10.30
CA GLY A 100 2.78 -5.24 11.30
C GLY A 100 4.32 -5.32 11.26
N GLU A 101 4.87 -6.53 11.22
CA GLU A 101 6.33 -6.75 11.11
C GLU A 101 6.89 -6.21 9.79
N VAL A 102 6.21 -6.49 8.67
CA VAL A 102 6.59 -5.96 7.36
C VAL A 102 6.56 -4.44 7.39
N ALA A 103 5.53 -3.81 7.96
CA ALA A 103 5.46 -2.36 8.07
C ALA A 103 6.65 -1.78 8.86
N TRP A 104 7.01 -2.35 10.01
CA TRP A 104 8.18 -1.91 10.76
C TRP A 104 9.49 -2.10 9.99
N ALA A 105 9.62 -3.18 9.22
CA ALA A 105 10.75 -3.37 8.33
C ALA A 105 10.80 -2.29 7.24
N SER A 106 9.68 -1.99 6.57
CA SER A 106 9.58 -0.96 5.53
C SER A 106 9.88 0.45 6.06
N ILE A 107 9.48 0.74 7.30
CA ILE A 107 9.72 2.04 7.97
C ILE A 107 11.22 2.27 8.25
N ARG A 108 11.98 1.19 8.52
CA ARG A 108 13.43 1.28 8.76
C ARG A 108 14.22 1.55 7.48
N THR A 109 13.72 1.12 6.33
CA THR A 109 14.32 1.39 5.02
C THR A 109 14.30 2.89 4.73
N ARG A 110 15.43 3.46 4.29
CA ARG A 110 15.54 4.89 4.00
C ARG A 110 14.97 5.22 2.62
N ALA A 111 14.56 6.49 2.45
CA ALA A 111 14.06 7.05 1.20
C ALA A 111 12.81 6.36 0.58
N THR A 112 12.04 5.59 1.37
CA THR A 112 10.78 4.97 0.90
C THR A 112 9.56 5.87 1.17
N TYR A 113 8.53 5.70 0.34
CA TYR A 113 7.23 6.35 0.53
C TYR A 113 6.62 6.01 1.90
N PHE A 114 6.74 4.74 2.32
CA PHE A 114 6.19 4.23 3.58
C PHE A 114 6.79 4.93 4.80
N ARG A 115 8.09 5.23 4.78
CA ARG A 115 8.74 5.97 5.87
C ARG A 115 8.26 7.42 5.94
N ALA A 116 8.07 8.07 4.80
CA ALA A 116 7.53 9.43 4.74
C ALA A 116 6.07 9.47 5.26
N GLN A 117 5.25 8.49 4.85
CA GLN A 117 3.89 8.31 5.35
C GLN A 117 3.87 8.11 6.88
N PHE A 118 4.73 7.22 7.38
CA PHE A 118 4.85 6.95 8.82
C PHE A 118 5.21 8.22 9.60
N ARG A 119 6.23 8.98 9.16
CA ARG A 119 6.67 10.21 9.84
C ARG A 119 5.58 11.27 9.91
N ARG A 120 4.79 11.42 8.84
CA ARG A 120 3.68 12.37 8.82
C ARG A 120 2.58 11.97 9.79
N LEU A 121 2.24 10.68 9.83
CA LEU A 121 1.12 10.18 10.61
C LEU A 121 1.47 9.98 12.09
N SER A 122 2.71 9.59 12.40
CA SER A 122 3.18 9.37 13.78
C SER A 122 3.11 10.65 14.59
N ARG A 123 3.45 11.80 14.00
CA ARG A 123 3.32 13.12 14.62
C ARG A 123 1.89 13.50 15.02
N ARG A 124 0.88 13.00 14.31
CA ARG A 124 -0.54 13.35 14.55
C ARG A 124 -1.31 12.31 15.36
N ARG A 125 -1.01 11.03 15.19
CA ARG A 125 -1.81 9.91 15.74
C ARG A 125 -1.03 8.97 16.65
N GLY A 126 0.28 9.16 16.78
CA GLY A 126 1.18 8.28 17.51
C GLY A 126 1.73 7.13 16.67
N PRO A 127 2.87 6.54 17.08
CA PRO A 127 3.64 5.59 16.28
C PRO A 127 2.89 4.29 15.99
N LYS A 128 2.17 3.72 16.96
CA LYS A 128 1.44 2.45 16.77
C LYS A 128 0.34 2.58 15.70
N LYS A 129 -0.45 3.66 15.75
CA LYS A 129 -1.51 3.92 14.74
C LYS A 129 -0.92 4.23 13.37
N ALA A 130 0.24 4.88 13.33
CA ALA A 130 0.95 5.13 12.08
C ALA A 130 1.46 3.85 11.43
N ALA A 131 2.02 2.92 12.21
CA ALA A 131 2.48 1.62 11.70
C ALA A 131 1.31 0.81 11.09
N VAL A 132 0.14 0.80 11.73
CA VAL A 132 -1.05 0.12 11.19
C VAL A 132 -1.50 0.74 9.85
N ALA A 133 -1.45 2.07 9.71
CA ALA A 133 -1.82 2.71 8.45
C ALA A 133 -0.81 2.40 7.32
N VAL A 134 0.48 2.27 7.66
CA VAL A 134 1.50 1.81 6.71
C VAL A 134 1.23 0.36 6.31
N ALA A 135 0.92 -0.51 7.28
CA ALA A 135 0.53 -1.90 7.01
C ALA A 135 -0.69 -2.00 6.08
N HIS A 136 -1.71 -1.18 6.31
CA HIS A 136 -2.87 -1.08 5.43
C HIS A 136 -2.48 -0.65 4.00
N THR A 137 -1.59 0.33 3.87
CA THR A 137 -1.12 0.80 2.56
C THR A 137 -0.29 -0.27 1.84
N LEU A 138 0.59 -0.97 2.56
CA LEU A 138 1.33 -2.12 2.03
C LEU A 138 0.40 -3.23 1.54
N LEU A 139 -0.67 -3.52 2.27
CA LEU A 139 -1.64 -4.53 1.85
C LEU A 139 -2.36 -4.15 0.55
N ILE A 140 -2.67 -2.86 0.37
CA ILE A 140 -3.22 -2.35 -0.90
C ILE A 140 -2.21 -2.53 -2.03
N VAL A 141 -0.94 -2.18 -1.80
CA VAL A 141 0.13 -2.38 -2.80
C VAL A 141 0.24 -3.86 -3.18
N ILE A 142 0.24 -4.77 -2.20
CA ILE A 142 0.27 -6.22 -2.42
C ILE A 142 -0.91 -6.66 -3.31
N TYR A 143 -2.12 -6.16 -3.05
CA TYR A 143 -3.29 -6.47 -3.87
C TYR A 143 -3.08 -6.06 -5.34
N HIS A 144 -2.56 -4.85 -5.59
CA HIS A 144 -2.31 -4.37 -6.95
C HIS A 144 -1.18 -5.13 -7.64
N VAL A 145 -0.09 -5.44 -6.93
CA VAL A 145 1.02 -6.26 -7.44
C VAL A 145 0.55 -7.65 -7.82
N LEU A 146 -0.30 -8.29 -7.01
CA LEU A 146 -0.83 -9.62 -7.32
C LEU A 146 -1.85 -9.60 -8.46
N ARG A 147 -2.66 -8.53 -8.56
CA ARG A 147 -3.70 -8.40 -9.60
C ARG A 147 -3.13 -8.03 -10.97
N ALA A 148 -2.22 -7.05 -11.02
CA ALA A 148 -1.53 -6.67 -12.25
C ALA A 148 -0.44 -7.69 -12.62
N GLY A 149 0.20 -8.28 -11.61
CA GLY A 149 1.29 -9.21 -11.80
C GLY A 149 2.58 -8.52 -12.27
N GLU A 150 2.75 -7.25 -11.90
CA GLU A 150 3.88 -6.37 -12.21
C GLU A 150 4.65 -6.01 -10.93
N PRO A 151 5.97 -5.77 -11.03
CA PRO A 151 6.78 -5.41 -9.87
C PRO A 151 6.35 -4.06 -9.28
N HIS A 152 6.55 -3.90 -7.97
CA HIS A 152 6.22 -2.64 -7.30
C HIS A 152 7.22 -1.54 -7.71
N THR A 153 6.69 -0.42 -8.17
CA THR A 153 7.47 0.80 -8.40
C THR A 153 7.30 1.75 -7.22
N GLU A 154 8.39 2.06 -6.53
CA GLU A 154 8.40 2.97 -5.40
C GLU A 154 8.20 4.44 -5.82
N LEU A 155 7.36 5.18 -5.09
CA LEU A 155 7.14 6.61 -5.31
C LEU A 155 8.25 7.50 -4.72
N GLY A 156 9.11 6.95 -3.87
CA GLY A 156 10.18 7.67 -3.18
C GLY A 156 9.74 8.46 -1.94
N GLY A 157 10.73 8.81 -1.11
CA GLY A 157 10.53 9.51 0.16
C GLY A 157 10.08 10.97 0.04
N ASP A 158 10.33 11.61 -1.10
CA ASP A 158 9.99 13.01 -1.35
C ASP A 158 8.58 13.24 -1.89
N TYR A 159 7.83 12.17 -2.13
CA TYR A 159 6.48 12.24 -2.71
C TYR A 159 5.56 13.26 -2.02
N PHE A 160 5.54 13.28 -0.69
CA PHE A 160 4.71 14.23 0.07
C PHE A 160 5.23 15.68 -0.01
N ASN A 161 6.54 15.87 -0.19
CA ASN A 161 7.12 17.20 -0.39
C ASN A 161 6.70 17.75 -1.75
N THR A 162 6.82 16.94 -2.82
CA THR A 162 6.41 17.31 -4.18
C THR A 162 4.91 17.63 -4.26
N LEU A 163 4.06 16.84 -3.59
CA LEU A 163 2.62 17.12 -3.53
C LEU A 163 2.30 18.45 -2.84
N SER A 164 2.98 18.74 -1.73
CA SER A 164 2.77 19.99 -1.00
C SER A 164 3.20 21.19 -1.85
N GLN A 165 4.30 21.08 -2.60
CA GLN A 165 4.79 22.10 -3.51
C GLN A 165 3.85 22.35 -4.70
N ARG A 166 3.31 21.26 -5.30
CA ARG A 166 2.30 21.38 -6.37
C ARG A 166 1.05 22.09 -5.88
N ALA A 167 0.62 21.83 -4.65
CA ALA A 167 -0.56 22.48 -4.06
C ALA A 167 -0.32 23.96 -3.70
N SER A 168 0.93 24.34 -3.38
CA SER A 168 1.28 25.73 -3.03
C SER A 168 1.70 26.61 -4.21
N GLY A 169 1.71 26.07 -5.44
CA GLY A 169 2.11 26.80 -6.66
C GLY A 169 3.56 27.31 -6.65
N THR A 170 4.38 26.89 -5.69
CA THR A 170 5.73 27.44 -5.47
C THR A 170 6.76 26.55 -6.17
N PRO A 171 7.51 27.04 -7.17
CA PRO A 171 8.58 26.27 -7.79
C PRO A 171 9.69 26.03 -6.75
N SER A 172 10.11 24.78 -6.59
CA SER A 172 11.27 24.44 -5.75
C SER A 172 12.52 25.09 -6.33
N ARG A 173 13.03 26.14 -5.67
CA ARG A 173 14.45 26.50 -5.76
C ARG A 173 15.22 25.36 -5.11
N SER A 174 15.62 24.39 -5.92
CA SER A 174 16.64 23.42 -5.52
C SER A 174 17.89 24.21 -5.15
N PRO A 175 18.57 23.94 -4.03
CA PRO A 175 19.91 24.47 -3.84
C PRO A 175 20.77 23.84 -4.93
N LEU A 176 21.10 24.64 -5.95
CA LEU A 176 22.11 24.30 -6.93
C LEU A 176 23.37 24.02 -6.12
N ARG A 177 23.69 22.73 -6.04
CA ARG A 177 25.01 22.19 -5.76
C ARG A 177 26.03 23.12 -6.42
N THR A 178 26.77 23.84 -5.60
CA THR A 178 27.85 24.75 -6.00
C THR A 178 28.89 23.93 -6.77
N ALA A 179 28.73 23.83 -8.08
CA ALA A 179 29.78 23.36 -8.97
C ALA A 179 30.73 24.55 -9.18
N GLY A 180 31.65 24.72 -8.23
CA GLY A 180 32.88 25.45 -8.51
C GLY A 180 33.67 24.64 -9.53
N LEU A 181 33.65 25.07 -10.79
CA LEU A 181 34.71 24.81 -11.76
C LEU A 181 34.95 26.12 -12.50
N GLN A 182 35.92 26.85 -11.98
CA GLN A 182 36.57 27.96 -12.63
C GLN A 182 37.34 27.45 -13.85
N GLY A 183 37.08 28.09 -14.99
CA GLY A 183 38.00 28.44 -16.07
C GLY A 183 38.99 27.40 -16.58
N LEU A 184 38.79 26.96 -17.83
CA LEU A 184 39.86 26.96 -18.83
C LEU A 184 39.25 27.35 -20.18
N ALA A 185 39.51 28.59 -20.58
CA ALA A 185 39.31 29.08 -21.94
C ALA A 185 40.41 28.50 -22.85
N HIS A 186 40.02 28.29 -24.11
CA HIS A 186 40.80 27.75 -25.22
C HIS A 186 41.97 28.67 -25.68
N PRO A 187 42.89 28.16 -26.54
CA PRO A 187 44.20 28.74 -26.91
C PRO A 187 44.10 29.73 -28.08
N PRO A 188 45.24 30.34 -28.50
CA PRO A 188 45.75 29.98 -29.82
C PRO A 188 47.29 29.96 -29.99
N LEU A 189 47.73 29.04 -30.85
CA LEU A 189 48.77 29.16 -31.88
C LEU A 189 49.95 30.13 -31.64
N ALA A 190 51.15 29.58 -31.47
CA ALA A 190 52.40 30.31 -31.68
C ALA A 190 53.29 29.54 -32.66
N ALA A 191 53.62 30.24 -33.75
CA ALA A 191 54.78 30.19 -34.65
C ALA A 191 55.31 28.84 -35.15
#